data_AF-A0A2N1ANJ5-F1
#
_entry.id   AF-A0A2N1ANJ5-F1
#
_cell.length_a   1.000
_cell.length_b   1.000
_cell.length_c   1.000
_cell.angle_alpha   90.00
_cell.angle_beta   90.00
_cell.angle_gamma   90.00
#
_symmetry.space_group_name_H-M   'P 1'
#
loop_
_entity.id
_entity.type
_entity.pdbx_description
1 polymer ?
#
loop_
_entity_poly.entity_id
_entity_poly.type
_entity_poly.pdbx_seq_one_letter_code
_entity_poly.pdbx_strand_id
1 'polypeptide(L)'
;MNAKELQALRKMLMLDVSEAAEIIGGVSKRSWQYWEAGRSPVPDDVEDKMLGLLTQRQYLMDEIEAKLDKEGDTISVPFYVHHAEFSEANPGKGILPWRISQSVAAELYANNLVNLK
;
A
#
# COMPACT_ATOMS: atom_id res chain seq x y z
N MET A 1 -12.60 12.19 -4.40
CA MET A 1 -12.60 10.72 -4.33
C MET A 1 -13.98 10.21 -3.94
N ASN A 2 -14.54 9.28 -4.72
CA ASN A 2 -15.80 8.61 -4.38
C ASN A 2 -15.59 7.32 -3.59
N ALA A 3 -16.69 6.74 -3.09
CA ALA A 3 -16.68 5.53 -2.28
C ALA A 3 -15.97 4.32 -2.92
N LYS A 4 -16.15 4.13 -4.24
CA LYS A 4 -15.54 3.02 -4.98
C LYS A 4 -14.04 3.24 -5.17
N GLU A 5 -13.62 4.46 -5.45
CA GLU A 5 -12.22 4.85 -5.58
C GLU A 5 -11.48 4.64 -4.24
N LEU A 6 -12.06 5.08 -3.12
CA LEU A 6 -11.50 4.86 -1.79
C LEU A 6 -11.28 3.37 -1.51
N GLN A 7 -12.31 2.55 -1.77
CA GLN A 7 -12.22 1.11 -1.56
C GLN A 7 -11.19 0.45 -2.48
N ALA A 8 -11.10 0.89 -3.74
CA ALA A 8 -10.11 0.38 -4.68
C ALA A 8 -8.69 0.70 -4.22
N LEU A 9 -8.42 1.95 -3.81
CA LEU A 9 -7.11 2.36 -3.31
C LEU A 9 -6.73 1.63 -2.02
N ARG A 10 -7.65 1.47 -1.07
CA ARG A 10 -7.36 0.71 0.16
C ARG A 10 -6.94 -0.73 -0.17
N LYS A 11 -7.67 -1.39 -1.07
CA LYS A 11 -7.35 -2.77 -1.51
C LYS A 11 -6.03 -2.83 -2.25
N MET A 12 -5.77 -1.90 -3.16
CA MET A 12 -4.51 -1.80 -3.92
C MET A 12 -3.33 -1.64 -2.97
N LEU A 13 -3.44 -0.74 -1.98
CA LEU A 13 -2.44 -0.50 -0.94
C LEU A 13 -2.37 -1.63 0.10
N MET A 14 -3.11 -2.73 -0.08
CA MET A 14 -3.18 -3.89 0.81
C MET A 14 -3.56 -3.56 2.27
N LEU A 15 -4.28 -2.47 2.48
CA LEU A 15 -4.71 -2.04 3.81
C LEU A 15 -5.99 -2.76 4.23
N ASP A 16 -6.00 -3.25 5.46
CA ASP A 16 -7.24 -3.68 6.09
C ASP A 16 -8.10 -2.47 6.48
N VAL A 17 -9.42 -2.67 6.58
CA VAL A 17 -10.35 -1.59 6.94
C VAL A 17 -10.00 -0.98 8.30
N SER A 18 -9.55 -1.80 9.25
CA SER A 18 -9.15 -1.32 10.58
C SER A 18 -7.88 -0.46 10.50
N GLU A 19 -6.86 -0.89 9.74
CA GLU A 19 -5.61 -0.14 9.56
C GLU A 19 -5.88 1.21 8.89
N ALA A 20 -6.70 1.21 7.83
CA ALA A 20 -7.04 2.44 7.13
C ALA A 20 -7.83 3.41 8.03
N ALA A 21 -8.81 2.90 8.79
CA ALA A 21 -9.58 3.71 9.73
C ALA A 21 -8.70 4.32 10.83
N GLU A 22 -7.80 3.54 11.42
CA GLU A 22 -6.95 3.97 12.53
C GLU A 22 -5.82 4.90 12.05
N ILE A 23 -5.05 4.47 11.06
CA ILE A 23 -3.79 5.13 10.68
C ILE A 23 -4.04 6.33 9.76
N ILE A 24 -5.03 6.25 8.87
CA ILE A 24 -5.29 7.28 7.85
C ILE A 24 -6.42 8.21 8.31
N GLY A 25 -7.53 7.60 8.70
CA GLY A 25 -8.73 8.32 9.08
C GLY A 25 -8.72 8.87 10.51
N GLY A 26 -7.99 8.26 11.44
CA GLY A 26 -8.11 8.59 12.87
C GLY A 26 -9.53 8.37 13.41
N VAL A 27 -10.27 7.41 12.85
CA VAL A 27 -11.69 7.16 13.13
C VAL A 27 -11.96 5.69 13.42
N SER A 28 -13.20 5.40 13.84
CA SER A 28 -13.67 4.02 13.97
C SER A 28 -13.71 3.30 12.62
N LYS A 29 -13.53 1.98 12.64
CA LYS A 29 -13.77 1.08 11.49
C LYS A 29 -15.13 1.32 10.83
N ARG A 30 -16.16 1.60 11.64
CA ARG A 30 -17.54 1.85 11.15
C ARG A 30 -17.61 3.12 10.30
N SER A 31 -16.93 4.19 10.72
CA SER A 31 -16.88 5.45 9.97
C SER A 31 -16.26 5.25 8.60
N TRP A 32 -15.13 4.53 8.53
CA TRP A 32 -14.50 4.17 7.26
C TRP A 32 -15.44 3.37 6.35
N GLN A 33 -16.13 2.37 6.91
CA GLN A 33 -17.09 1.55 6.16
C GLN A 33 -18.28 2.38 5.62
N TYR A 34 -18.68 3.46 6.29
CA TYR A 34 -19.70 4.36 5.77
C TYR A 34 -19.23 5.14 4.54
N TRP A 35 -17.96 5.56 4.52
CA TRP A 35 -17.35 6.18 3.35
C TRP A 35 -17.29 5.20 2.17
N GLU A 36 -16.77 3.98 2.38
CA GLU A 36 -16.72 2.96 1.32
C GLU A 36 -18.09 2.48 0.84
N ALA A 37 -19.12 2.56 1.69
CA ALA A 37 -20.50 2.24 1.32
C ALA A 37 -21.23 3.41 0.64
N GLY A 38 -20.60 4.59 0.50
CA GLY A 38 -21.22 5.79 -0.05
C GLY A 38 -22.32 6.39 0.84
N ARG A 39 -22.38 6.00 2.12
CA ARG A 39 -23.34 6.54 3.11
C ARG A 39 -22.95 7.93 3.61
N SER A 40 -21.67 8.26 3.48
CA SER A 40 -21.13 9.58 3.82
C SER A 40 -20.01 9.88 2.82
N PRO A 41 -19.80 11.17 2.46
CA PRO A 41 -18.70 11.55 1.58
C PRO A 41 -17.36 11.20 2.23
N VAL A 42 -16.37 10.90 1.40
CA VAL A 42 -14.97 10.76 1.84
C VAL A 42 -14.47 12.15 2.25
N PRO A 43 -13.88 12.33 3.44
CA PRO A 43 -13.26 13.60 3.80
C PRO A 43 -12.06 13.94 2.90
N ASP A 44 -11.90 15.23 2.58
CA ASP A 44 -10.81 15.70 1.70
C ASP A 44 -9.43 15.33 2.27
N ASP A 45 -9.23 15.42 3.59
CA ASP A 45 -7.96 15.05 4.22
C ASP A 45 -7.64 13.55 4.09
N VAL A 46 -8.66 12.70 4.05
CA VAL A 46 -8.51 11.25 3.83
C VAL A 46 -8.15 11.00 2.37
N GLU A 47 -8.80 11.69 1.43
CA GLU A 47 -8.46 11.64 0.01
C GLU A 47 -7.00 12.03 -0.23
N ASP A 48 -6.55 13.17 0.31
CA ASP A 48 -5.18 13.66 0.16
C ASP A 48 -4.16 12.64 0.70
N LYS A 49 -4.42 12.06 1.88
CA LYS A 49 -3.55 11.02 2.45
C LYS A 49 -3.49 9.77 1.57
N MET A 50 -4.64 9.30 1.08
CA MET A 50 -4.71 8.11 0.21
C MET A 50 -3.96 8.32 -1.11
N LEU A 51 -4.11 9.50 -1.72
CA LEU A 51 -3.37 9.87 -2.92
C LEU A 51 -1.86 9.99 -2.65
N GLY A 52 -1.47 10.56 -1.51
CA GLY A 52 -0.06 10.61 -1.09
C GLY A 52 0.56 9.23 -0.92
N LEU A 53 -0.18 8.25 -0.41
CA LEU A 53 0.28 6.85 -0.33
C LEU A 53 0.43 6.21 -1.71
N LEU A 54 -0.46 6.53 -2.65
CA LEU A 54 -0.34 6.07 -4.04
C LEU A 54 0.91 6.66 -4.72
N THR A 55 1.23 7.93 -4.46
CA THR A 55 2.46 8.54 -4.93
C THR A 55 3.71 7.85 -4.35
N GLN A 56 3.73 7.56 -3.05
CA GLN A 56 4.84 6.80 -2.42
C GLN A 56 4.99 5.40 -3.04
N ARG A 57 3.86 4.75 -3.33
CA ARG A 57 3.84 3.46 -4.01
C ARG A 57 4.46 3.53 -5.41
N GLN A 58 4.10 4.56 -6.20
CA GLN A 58 4.67 4.75 -7.53
C GLN A 58 6.19 4.97 -7.45
N TYR A 59 6.67 5.80 -6.52
CA TYR A 59 8.11 6.00 -6.35
C TYR A 59 8.84 4.69 -6.04
N LEU A 60 8.28 3.83 -5.19
CA LEU A 60 8.88 2.53 -4.90
C LEU A 60 8.85 1.59 -6.12
N MET A 61 7.79 1.64 -6.94
CA MET A 61 7.73 0.90 -8.20
C MET A 61 8.86 1.34 -9.14
N ASP A 62 8.98 2.65 -9.38
CA ASP A 62 9.99 3.24 -10.26
C ASP A 62 11.41 2.90 -9.78
N GLU A 63 11.66 2.90 -8.47
CA GLU A 63 12.95 2.49 -7.89
C GLU A 63 13.31 1.03 -8.17
N ILE A 64 12.33 0.13 -8.20
CA ILE A 64 12.56 -1.29 -8.46
C ILE A 64 12.72 -1.54 -9.96
N GLU A 65 11.90 -0.92 -10.80
CA GLU A 65 12.04 -0.98 -12.26
C GLU A 65 13.40 -0.43 -12.72
N ALA A 66 13.86 0.69 -12.15
CA ALA A 66 15.18 1.23 -12.45
C ALA A 66 16.34 0.31 -12.03
N LYS A 67 16.12 -0.62 -11.08
CA LYS A 67 17.10 -1.66 -10.73
C LYS A 67 17.06 -2.83 -11.72
N LEU A 68 15.86 -3.26 -12.13
CA LEU A 68 15.66 -4.27 -13.17
C LEU A 68 16.39 -3.88 -14.46
N ASP A 69 16.21 -2.63 -14.91
CA ASP A 69 16.85 -2.12 -16.13
C ASP A 69 18.39 -2.13 -16.06
N LYS A 70 18.96 -1.97 -14.86
CA LYS A 70 20.41 -1.96 -14.65
C LYS A 70 21.01 -3.34 -14.54
N GLU A 71 20.32 -4.27 -13.89
CA GLU A 71 20.84 -5.62 -13.61
C GLU A 71 20.62 -6.57 -14.80
N GLY A 72 19.62 -6.34 -15.66
CA GLY A 72 19.38 -7.13 -16.87
C GLY A 72 18.88 -8.56 -16.64
N ASP A 73 18.73 -8.96 -15.37
CA ASP A 73 18.26 -10.27 -14.91
C ASP A 73 17.04 -10.11 -13.97
N THR A 74 16.34 -11.22 -13.71
CA THR A 74 15.23 -11.24 -12.75
C THR A 74 15.74 -11.04 -11.32
N ILE A 75 15.43 -9.89 -10.73
CA ILE A 75 15.75 -9.62 -9.32
C ILE A 75 14.74 -10.29 -8.37
N SER A 76 15.18 -10.56 -7.14
CA SER A 76 14.32 -11.09 -6.08
C SER A 76 14.03 -10.02 -5.03
N VAL A 77 12.74 -9.73 -4.83
CA VAL A 77 12.26 -8.72 -3.88
C VAL A 77 11.68 -9.38 -2.61
N PRO A 78 11.94 -8.84 -1.41
CA PRO A 78 11.36 -9.39 -0.18
C PRO A 78 9.84 -9.28 -0.15
N PHE A 79 9.16 -10.36 0.26
CA PHE A 79 7.73 -10.35 0.59
C PHE A 79 7.52 -10.79 2.05
N TYR A 80 7.22 -9.83 2.91
CA TYR A 80 7.06 -10.04 4.35
C TYR A 80 5.61 -10.35 4.67
N VAL A 81 5.32 -11.60 5.02
CA VAL A 81 3.97 -12.07 5.36
C VAL A 81 3.47 -11.41 6.64
N HIS A 82 4.40 -11.13 7.57
CA HIS A 82 4.11 -10.48 8.84
C HIS A 82 4.87 -9.16 8.99
N HIS A 83 4.22 -8.16 9.58
CA HIS A 83 4.85 -6.87 9.89
C HIS A 83 6.10 -7.02 10.78
N ALA A 84 6.15 -8.07 11.63
CA ALA A 84 7.32 -8.36 12.46
C ALA A 84 8.57 -8.61 11.62
N GLU A 85 8.47 -9.43 10.56
CA GLU A 85 9.57 -9.73 9.64
C GLU A 85 10.04 -8.46 8.92
N PHE A 86 9.09 -7.63 8.48
CA PHE A 86 9.41 -6.34 7.87
C PHE A 86 10.13 -5.42 8.86
N SER A 87 9.69 -5.40 10.12
CA SER A 87 10.25 -4.54 11.17
C SER A 87 11.67 -4.94 11.56
N GLU A 88 11.99 -6.24 11.55
CA GLU A 88 13.36 -6.74 11.76
C GLU A 88 14.30 -6.28 10.64
N ALA A 89 13.86 -6.36 9.38
CA ALA A 89 14.63 -5.92 8.23
C ALA A 89 14.64 -4.38 8.04
N ASN A 90 13.65 -3.67 8.58
CA ASN A 90 13.47 -2.23 8.47
C ASN A 90 13.14 -1.57 9.83
N PRO A 91 14.09 -1.53 10.78
CA PRO A 91 13.83 -0.98 12.11
C PRO A 91 13.31 0.45 12.06
N GLY A 92 12.26 0.72 12.84
CA GLY A 92 11.65 2.05 12.97
C GLY A 92 10.67 2.43 11.85
N LYS A 93 10.49 1.60 10.81
CA LYS A 93 9.41 1.79 9.83
C LYS A 93 8.10 1.20 10.35
N GLY A 94 6.99 1.88 10.08
CA GLY A 94 5.65 1.45 10.49
C GLY A 94 4.91 0.60 9.45
N ILE A 95 3.61 0.38 9.71
CA ILE A 95 2.71 -0.44 8.90
C ILE A 95 2.56 0.09 7.46
N LEU A 96 2.49 1.41 7.26
CA LEU A 96 2.27 1.98 5.93
C LEU A 96 3.41 1.65 4.95
N PRO A 97 4.70 1.91 5.25
CA PRO A 97 5.80 1.44 4.42
C PRO A 97 5.78 -0.06 4.14
N TRP A 98 5.42 -0.88 5.13
CA TRP A 98 5.26 -2.31 4.93
C TRP A 98 4.17 -2.62 3.89
N ARG A 99 2.94 -2.14 4.09
CA ARG A 99 1.82 -2.37 3.18
C ARG A 99 2.09 -1.89 1.76
N ILE A 100 2.74 -0.72 1.60
CA ILE A 100 3.18 -0.22 0.29
C ILE A 100 4.19 -1.17 -0.34
N SER A 101 5.21 -1.63 0.40
CA SER A 101 6.20 -2.58 -0.13
C SER A 101 5.57 -3.90 -0.59
N GLN A 102 4.60 -4.43 0.17
CA GLN A 102 3.91 -5.67 -0.18
C GLN A 102 3.03 -5.49 -1.42
N SER A 103 2.35 -4.35 -1.51
CA SER A 103 1.55 -3.98 -2.68
C SER A 103 2.37 -3.90 -3.96
N VAL A 104 3.57 -3.30 -3.90
CA VAL A 104 4.48 -3.22 -5.05
C VAL A 104 5.05 -4.59 -5.40
N ALA A 105 5.56 -5.34 -4.41
CA ALA A 105 6.12 -6.67 -4.64
C ALA A 105 5.09 -7.63 -5.26
N ALA A 106 3.85 -7.61 -4.78
CA ALA A 106 2.77 -8.43 -5.32
C ALA A 106 2.44 -8.10 -6.78
N GLU A 107 2.38 -6.80 -7.14
CA GLU A 107 2.12 -6.39 -8.52
C GLU A 107 3.28 -6.78 -9.46
N LEU A 108 4.51 -6.51 -9.08
CA LEU A 108 5.68 -6.85 -9.89
C LEU A 108 5.78 -8.36 -10.13
N TYR A 109 5.52 -9.16 -9.09
CA TYR A 109 5.48 -10.62 -9.22
C TYR A 109 4.34 -11.08 -10.14
N ALA A 110 3.14 -10.52 -9.98
CA ALA A 110 1.99 -10.85 -10.82
C ALA A 110 2.22 -10.54 -12.31
N ASN A 111 3.08 -9.57 -12.61
CA ASN A 111 3.49 -9.21 -13.97
C ASN A 111 4.76 -9.95 -14.44
N ASN A 112 5.26 -10.95 -13.70
CA ASN A 112 6.46 -11.73 -14.00
C ASN A 112 7.75 -10.89 -14.11
N LEU A 113 7.83 -9.75 -13.42
CA LEU A 113 8.99 -8.86 -13.44
C LEU A 113 10.04 -9.23 -12.39
N VAL A 114 9.61 -9.85 -11.29
CA VAL A 114 10.47 -10.20 -10.15
C VAL A 114 10.12 -11.57 -9.59
N ASN A 115 11.05 -12.15 -8.84
CA ASN A 115 10.77 -13.27 -7.93
C ASN A 115 10.54 -12.75 -6.50
N LEU A 116 9.76 -13.47 -5.69
CA LEU A 116 9.59 -13.16 -4.27
C LEU A 116 10.53 -14.02 -3.42
N LYS A 117 11.07 -13.44 -2.35
CA LYS A 117 11.83 -14.14 -1.30
C LYS A 117 11.30 -13.86 0.09
#